data_AF-Q15I70-F1
#
_entry.id   AF-Q15I70-F1
#
_cell.length_a   1.000
_cell.length_b   1.000
_cell.length_c   1.000
_cell.angle_alpha   90.00
_cell.angle_beta   90.00
_cell.angle_gamma   90.00
#
_symmetry.space_group_name_H-M   'P 1'
#
loop_
_entity.id
_entity.type
_entity.pdbx_description
1 polymer ?
#
loop_
_entity_poly.entity_id
_entity_poly.type
_entity_poly.pdbx_seq_one_letter_code
_entity_poly.pdbx_strand_id
1 'polypeptide(L)'
;MLPTVITDIKDESCCMKEEIFGPVTCVVPFDSEEEVIQRANSVKYGLAATVWSGNVGRVHRVAKKLQSGLVWTNCWLIRELNLA
;
A
#
# COMPACT_ATOMS: atom_id res chain seq x y z
N MET A 1 18.18 16.53 2.69
CA MET A 1 17.55 15.40 1.94
C MET A 1 16.34 15.96 1.20
N LEU A 2 16.07 15.51 -0.02
CA LEU A 2 14.95 15.99 -0.85
C LEU A 2 13.86 14.90 -0.96
N PRO A 3 12.57 15.28 -1.17
CA PRO A 3 11.53 14.34 -1.52
C PRO A 3 11.88 13.57 -2.80
N THR A 4 11.73 12.24 -2.79
CA THR A 4 12.19 11.38 -3.89
C THR A 4 11.08 10.45 -4.35
N VAL A 5 10.84 10.39 -5.66
CA VAL A 5 9.94 9.41 -6.28
C VAL A 5 10.76 8.49 -7.18
N ILE A 6 10.60 7.19 -7.02
CA ILE A 6 11.27 6.16 -7.81
C ILE A 6 10.24 5.47 -8.70
N THR A 7 10.58 5.28 -9.97
CA THR A 7 9.76 4.61 -10.99
C THR A 7 10.59 3.54 -11.71
N ASP A 8 9.98 2.77 -12.61
CA ASP A 8 10.66 1.73 -13.42
C ASP A 8 11.50 0.75 -12.60
N ILE A 9 10.97 0.35 -11.44
CA ILE A 9 11.65 -0.52 -10.48
C ILE A 9 10.96 -1.89 -10.37
N LYS A 10 11.76 -2.94 -10.20
CA LYS A 10 11.26 -4.31 -10.00
C LYS A 10 10.79 -4.53 -8.56
N ASP A 11 9.76 -5.36 -8.39
CA ASP A 11 9.17 -5.68 -7.08
C ASP A 11 10.15 -6.37 -6.12
N GLU A 12 11.18 -7.05 -6.63
CA GLU A 12 12.23 -7.74 -5.85
C GLU A 12 13.37 -6.81 -5.41
N SER A 13 13.37 -5.54 -5.84
CA SER A 13 14.43 -4.60 -5.48
C SER A 13 14.45 -4.28 -3.98
N CYS A 14 15.63 -3.94 -3.44
CA CYS A 14 15.76 -3.51 -2.05
C CYS A 14 14.86 -2.31 -1.72
N CYS A 15 14.73 -1.34 -2.63
CA CYS A 15 13.85 -0.18 -2.42
C CYS A 15 12.36 -0.51 -2.30
N MET A 16 11.92 -1.67 -2.82
CA MET A 16 10.54 -2.16 -2.69
C MET A 16 10.35 -3.08 -1.47
N LYS A 17 11.41 -3.77 -1.02
CA LYS A 17 11.32 -4.81 0.04
C LYS A 17 11.84 -4.38 1.41
N GLU A 18 12.70 -3.37 1.46
CA GLU A 18 13.36 -2.90 2.68
C GLU A 18 12.89 -1.51 3.06
N GLU A 19 12.76 -1.28 4.37
CA GLU A 19 12.23 -0.04 4.90
C GLU A 19 13.33 1.04 4.96
N ILE A 20 13.12 2.15 4.23
CA ILE A 20 14.09 3.25 4.12
C ILE A 20 13.91 4.30 5.23
N PHE A 21 12.68 4.51 5.73
CA PHE A 21 12.34 5.56 6.72
C PHE A 21 12.62 7.02 6.29
N GLY A 22 12.88 7.26 5.00
CA GLY A 22 13.07 8.60 4.41
C GLY A 22 11.85 9.09 3.62
N PRO A 23 11.87 10.35 3.13
CA PRO A 23 10.81 10.93 2.29
C PRO A 23 10.90 10.41 0.86
N VAL A 24 10.69 9.10 0.70
CA VAL A 24 10.80 8.38 -0.58
C VAL A 24 9.58 7.49 -0.80
N THR A 25 9.14 7.37 -2.06
CA THR A 25 8.11 6.41 -2.47
C THR A 25 8.43 5.83 -3.84
N CYS A 26 7.97 4.60 -4.07
CA CYS A 26 8.08 3.90 -5.33
C CYS A 26 6.69 3.83 -6.00
N VAL A 27 6.62 4.14 -7.29
CA VAL A 27 5.39 4.09 -8.08
C VAL A 27 5.58 3.14 -9.24
N VAL A 28 4.74 2.12 -9.31
CA VAL A 28 4.80 1.08 -10.35
C VAL A 28 3.37 0.84 -10.88
N PRO A 29 3.17 0.79 -12.21
CA PRO A 29 1.86 0.49 -12.79
C PRO A 29 1.45 -0.96 -12.50
N PHE A 30 0.14 -1.22 -12.58
CA PHE A 30 -0.48 -2.55 -12.50
C PHE A 30 -1.72 -2.56 -13.40
N ASP A 31 -2.15 -3.73 -13.85
CA ASP A 31 -3.25 -3.85 -14.82
C ASP A 31 -4.52 -4.50 -14.22
N SER A 32 -4.40 -5.24 -13.11
CA SER A 32 -5.54 -5.93 -12.48
C SER A 32 -5.58 -5.84 -10.95
N GLU A 33 -6.79 -5.98 -10.38
CA GLU A 33 -6.98 -6.04 -8.92
C GLU A 33 -6.21 -7.23 -8.31
N GLU A 34 -6.29 -8.39 -8.94
CA GLU A 34 -5.63 -9.62 -8.47
C GLU A 34 -4.10 -9.48 -8.43
N GLU A 35 -3.51 -8.94 -9.50
CA GLU A 35 -2.07 -8.71 -9.59
C GLU A 35 -1.59 -7.75 -8.50
N VAL A 36 -2.21 -6.58 -8.36
CA VAL A 36 -1.76 -5.58 -7.38
C VAL A 36 -1.93 -6.07 -5.94
N ILE A 37 -2.95 -6.88 -5.66
CA ILE A 37 -3.14 -7.51 -4.34
C ILE A 37 -2.00 -8.49 -4.05
N GLN A 38 -1.65 -9.34 -5.02
CA GLN A 38 -0.53 -10.27 -4.86
C GLN A 38 0.78 -9.53 -4.62
N ARG A 39 1.03 -8.46 -5.39
CA ARG A 39 2.23 -7.63 -5.27
C ARG A 39 2.29 -6.90 -3.91
N ALA A 40 1.19 -6.30 -3.47
CA ALA A 40 1.11 -5.62 -2.18
C ALA A 40 1.34 -6.57 -0.99
N ASN A 41 0.90 -7.82 -1.10
CA ASN A 41 1.10 -8.86 -0.08
C ASN A 41 2.47 -9.55 -0.17
N SER A 42 3.23 -9.34 -1.25
CA SER A 42 4.53 -9.97 -1.49
C SER A 42 5.66 -9.29 -0.71
N VAL A 43 5.48 -9.04 0.58
CA VAL A 43 6.48 -8.42 1.46
C VAL A 43 6.48 -9.11 2.82
N LYS A 44 7.62 -9.08 3.52
CA LYS A 44 7.75 -9.69 4.85
C LYS A 44 7.05 -8.91 5.97
N TYR A 45 6.53 -7.72 5.65
CA TYR A 45 5.90 -6.79 6.59
C TYR A 45 4.38 -6.75 6.38
N GLY A 46 3.66 -6.13 7.32
CA GLY A 46 2.20 -6.04 7.25
C GLY A 46 1.61 -4.95 8.14
N LEU A 47 2.26 -3.79 8.25
CA LEU A 47 1.83 -2.73 9.18
C LEU A 47 0.54 -2.03 8.73
N ALA A 48 0.56 -1.43 7.55
CA ALA A 48 -0.55 -0.65 7.01
C ALA A 48 -0.64 -0.76 5.49
N ALA A 49 -1.84 -0.58 4.95
CA ALA A 49 -2.10 -0.37 3.54
C ALA A 49 -3.17 0.72 3.32
N THR A 50 -3.24 1.27 2.11
CA THR A 50 -4.27 2.23 1.73
C THR A 50 -4.76 1.95 0.33
N VAL A 51 -6.08 1.93 0.14
CA VAL A 51 -6.74 1.74 -1.15
C VAL A 51 -7.41 3.04 -1.59
N TRP A 52 -7.13 3.46 -2.83
CA TRP A 52 -7.74 4.64 -3.43
C TRP A 52 -8.61 4.23 -4.61
N SER A 53 -9.92 4.47 -4.53
CA SER A 53 -10.86 4.25 -5.63
C SER A 53 -12.20 4.93 -5.40
N GLY A 54 -12.84 5.40 -6.47
CA GLY A 54 -14.24 5.85 -6.46
C GLY A 54 -15.26 4.71 -6.46
N ASN A 55 -14.84 3.46 -6.69
CA ASN A 55 -15.74 2.31 -6.68
C ASN A 55 -15.79 1.66 -5.29
N VAL A 56 -16.90 1.84 -4.58
CA VAL A 56 -17.11 1.32 -3.22
C VAL A 56 -16.97 -0.20 -3.14
N GLY A 57 -17.50 -0.94 -4.13
CA GLY A 57 -17.38 -2.40 -4.18
C GLY A 57 -15.94 -2.88 -4.32
N ARG A 58 -15.15 -2.19 -5.15
CA ARG A 58 -13.69 -2.43 -5.30
C ARG A 58 -12.97 -2.16 -3.99
N VAL A 59 -13.23 -1.01 -3.36
CA VAL A 59 -12.61 -0.64 -2.08
C VAL A 59 -12.78 -1.76 -1.05
N HIS A 60 -14.01 -2.23 -0.82
CA HIS A 60 -14.25 -3.29 0.17
C HIS A 60 -13.65 -4.64 -0.22
N ARG A 61 -13.71 -5.03 -1.51
CA ARG A 61 -13.16 -6.31 -1.98
C ARG A 61 -11.64 -6.35 -1.90
N VAL A 62 -10.95 -5.26 -2.29
CA VAL A 62 -9.49 -5.15 -2.22
C VAL A 62 -9.04 -5.07 -0.78
N ALA A 63 -9.65 -4.20 0.05
CA ALA A 63 -9.25 -4.01 1.43
C ALA A 63 -9.27 -5.32 2.25
N LYS A 64 -10.28 -6.18 2.03
CA LYS A 64 -10.39 -7.49 2.69
C LYS A 64 -9.30 -8.50 2.30
N LYS A 65 -8.63 -8.31 1.16
CA LYS A 65 -7.60 -9.21 0.64
C LYS A 65 -6.17 -8.77 0.98
N LEU A 66 -5.99 -7.56 1.50
CA LEU A 66 -4.67 -7.03 1.88
C LEU A 66 -4.25 -7.61 3.23
N GLN A 67 -3.02 -8.13 3.30
CA GLN A 67 -2.44 -8.75 4.49
C GLN A 67 -1.76 -7.68 5.36
N SER A 68 -2.56 -6.85 6.00
CA SER A 68 -2.08 -5.74 6.82
C SER A 68 -2.94 -5.54 8.06
N GLY A 69 -2.31 -5.09 9.17
CA GLY A 69 -3.01 -4.80 10.42
C GLY A 69 -4.00 -3.64 10.32
N LEU A 70 -3.73 -2.66 9.45
CA LEU A 70 -4.58 -1.50 9.23
C LEU A 70 -4.75 -1.26 7.72
N VAL A 71 -5.99 -1.12 7.26
CA VAL A 71 -6.28 -0.76 5.87
C VAL A 71 -7.17 0.48 5.85
N TRP A 72 -6.65 1.57 5.30
CA TRP A 72 -7.43 2.78 5.04
C TRP A 72 -7.99 2.79 3.62
N THR A 73 -9.09 3.51 3.44
CA THR A 73 -9.77 3.64 2.16
C THR A 73 -10.06 5.12 1.88
N ASN A 74 -9.49 5.65 0.80
CA ASN A 74 -9.59 7.07 0.42
C ASN A 74 -9.16 8.07 1.52
N CYS A 75 -8.30 7.64 2.45
CA CYS A 75 -7.72 8.46 3.50
C CYS A 75 -6.40 7.82 3.96
N TRP A 76 -5.64 8.53 4.79
CA TRP A 76 -4.43 7.99 5.41
C TRP A 76 -4.28 8.52 6.82
N LEU A 77 -3.84 7.64 7.74
CA LEU A 77 -3.51 7.95 9.13
C LEU A 77 -4.66 8.57 9.94
N ILE A 78 -5.91 8.33 9.56
CA ILE A 78 -7.06 8.66 10.41
C ILE A 78 -7.15 7.59 11.51
N ARG A 79 -7.09 8.03 12.77
CA ARG A 79 -7.13 7.15 13.94
C ARG A 79 -8.30 7.52 14.83
N GLU A 80 -9.20 6.58 15.05
CA GLU A 80 -10.19 6.67 16.13
C GLU A 80 -9.57 6.06 17.39
N LEU A 81 -9.44 6.87 18.43
CA LEU A 81 -8.81 6.45 19.70
C LEU A 81 -9.86 6.26 20.80
N ASN A 82 -11.11 6.68 20.58
CA ASN A 82 -12.21 6.50 21.50
C ASN A 82 -12.98 5.24 21.14
N LEU A 83 -12.34 4.08 21.29
CA LEU A 83 -13.05 2.80 21.30
C LEU A 83 -13.59 2.60 22.72
N ALA A 84 -14.85 2.96 22.92
CA ALA A 84 -15.61 2.63 24.13
C ALA A 84 -15.97 1.13 24.15
#